data_AF-X0RR68-F1
#
_entry.id   AF-X0RR68-F1
#
_cell.length_a   1.000
_cell.length_b   1.000
_cell.length_c   1.000
_cell.angle_alpha   90.00
_cell.angle_beta   90.00
_cell.angle_gamma   90.00
#
_symmetry.space_group_name_H-M   'P 1'
#
loop_
_entity.id
_entity.type
_entity.pdbx_description
1 polymer ?
#
loop_
_entity_poly.entity_id
_entity_poly.type
_entity_poly.pdbx_seq_one_letter_code
_entity_poly.pdbx_strand_id
1 'polypeptide(L)' 'MESLFKGYYQPTPEQFKELWEEGTFVFDTNVLLNLYRYKIESRDEVLNIIQQIEDRV' A
#
# COMPACT_ATOMS: atom_id res chain seq x y z
N MET A 1 7.39 22.15 -11.62
CA MET A 1 7.03 22.24 -10.19
C MET A 1 6.25 21.00 -9.75
N GLU A 2 5.41 20.41 -10.61
CA GLU A 2 4.68 19.15 -10.34
C GLU A 2 5.55 17.98 -9.85
N SER A 3 6.74 17.80 -10.42
CA SER A 3 7.70 16.77 -10.02
C SER A 3 8.16 16.85 -8.56
N LEU A 4 8.02 18.01 -7.90
CA LEU A 4 8.37 18.24 -6.50
C LEU A 4 7.23 17.87 -5.55
N PHE A 5 5.99 17.72 -6.04
CA PHE A 5 4.80 17.48 -5.23
C PHE A 5 3.98 16.30 -5.75
N LYS A 6 4.64 15.16 -5.99
CA LYS A 6 4.02 13.95 -6.54
C LYS A 6 2.82 13.42 -5.72
N GLY A 7 2.75 13.73 -4.42
CA GLY A 7 1.60 13.36 -3.57
C GLY A 7 0.42 14.33 -3.64
N TYR A 8 0.58 15.52 -4.22
CA TYR A 8 -0.49 16.51 -4.37
C TYR A 8 -1.24 16.36 -5.69
N TYR A 9 -0.50 16.05 -6.76
CA TYR A 9 -1.08 15.85 -8.09
C TYR A 9 -1.54 14.40 -8.26
N GLN A 10 -2.76 14.21 -8.74
CA GLN A 10 -3.27 12.86 -9.01
C GLN A 10 -2.58 12.28 -10.24
N PRO A 11 -2.07 11.03 -10.16
CA PRO A 11 -1.50 10.36 -11.32
C PRO A 11 -2.58 10.06 -12.37
N THR A 12 -2.19 10.05 -13.65
CA THR A 12 -3.05 9.51 -14.72
C THR A 12 -3.25 8.00 -14.53
N PRO A 13 -4.24 7.38 -15.19
CA PRO A 13 -4.43 5.93 -15.12
C PRO A 13 -3.17 5.13 -15.46
N GLU A 14 -2.38 5.58 -16.44
CA GLU A 14 -1.13 4.95 -16.86
C GLU A 14 -0.05 5.07 -15.78
N GLN A 15 0.10 6.26 -15.20
CA GLN A 15 1.05 6.50 -14.10
C GLN A 15 0.66 5.72 -12.85
N PHE A 16 -0.63 5.63 -12.55
CA PHE A 16 -1.12 4.84 -11.41
C PHE A 16 -0.85 3.35 -11.62
N LYS A 17 -1.04 2.85 -12.84
CA LYS A 17 -0.69 1.48 -13.21
C LYS A 17 0.80 1.22 -13.01
N GLU A 18 1.67 2.10 -13.47
CA GLU A 18 3.12 2.00 -13.28
C GLU A 18 3.51 1.98 -11.78
N LEU A 19 2.90 2.87 -10.97
CA LEU A 19 3.09 2.85 -9.51
C LEU A 19 2.65 1.52 -8.89
N TRP A 20 1.57 0.93 -9.38
CA TRP A 20 1.08 -0.35 -8.89
C TRP A 20 1.93 -1.54 -9.35
N GLU A 21 2.57 -1.48 -10.50
CA GLU A 21 3.44 -2.55 -11.01
C GLU A 21 4.84 -2.50 -10.38
N GLU A 22 5.43 -1.32 -10.21
CA GLU A 22 6.85 -1.14 -9.84
C GLU A 22 7.07 -0.51 -8.44
N GLY A 23 6.03 0.01 -7.81
CA GLY A 23 6.16 0.74 -6.54
C GLY A 23 6.50 -0.15 -5.33
N THR A 24 7.12 0.44 -4.32
CA THR A 24 7.28 -0.17 -2.98
C THR A 24 6.13 0.26 -2.07
N PHE A 25 5.50 -0.70 -1.40
CA PHE A 25 4.40 -0.47 -0.46
C PHE A 25 4.96 -0.28 0.94
N VAL A 26 4.88 0.95 1.47
CA VAL A 26 5.31 1.25 2.84
C VAL A 26 4.09 1.43 3.72
N PHE A 27 3.89 0.52 4.67
CA PHE A 27 2.77 0.58 5.60
C PHE A 27 3.10 1.46 6.82
N ASP A 28 2.17 2.32 7.21
CA ASP A 28 2.26 3.07 8.46
C ASP A 28 2.11 2.13 9.67
N THR A 29 2.76 2.46 10.78
CA THR A 29 2.64 1.73 12.04
C THR A 29 1.18 1.52 12.47
N ASN A 30 0.29 2.48 12.23
CA ASN A 30 -1.13 2.36 12.57
C ASN A 30 -1.81 1.23 11.78
N VAL A 31 -1.40 0.96 10.53
CA VAL A 31 -1.91 -0.18 9.75
C VAL A 31 -1.55 -1.49 10.43
N LEU A 32 -0.32 -1.61 10.94
CA LEU A 32 0.13 -2.79 11.66
C LEU A 32 -0.56 -2.91 13.03
N LEU A 33 -0.75 -1.80 13.74
CA LEU A 33 -1.45 -1.79 15.03
C LEU A 33 -2.93 -2.18 14.89
N ASN A 34 -3.55 -1.87 13.75
CA ASN A 34 -4.93 -2.27 13.47
C ASN A 34 -5.11 -3.79 13.44
N LEU A 35 -4.08 -4.56 13.05
CA LEU A 35 -4.12 -6.02 13.01
C LEU A 35 -4.44 -6.64 14.38
N TYR A 36 -4.08 -5.97 15.48
CA TYR A 36 -4.39 -6.42 16.84
C TYR A 36 -5.86 -6.19 17.25
N ARG A 37 -6.56 -5.27 16.56
CA ARG A 37 -7.94 -4.88 16.88
C ARG A 37 -8.97 -5.56 15.96
N TYR A 38 -8.53 -6.06 14.83
CA TYR A 38 -9.41 -6.74 13.87
C TYR A 38 -9.85 -8.11 14.37
N LYS A 39 -11.02 -8.52 13.88
CA LYS A 39 -11.44 -9.92 13.95
C LYS A 39 -10.41 -10.78 13.23
N ILE A 40 -10.25 -12.01 13.69
CA ILE A 40 -9.27 -12.96 13.15
C ILE A 40 -9.37 -13.06 11.63
N GLU A 41 -10.58 -13.24 11.10
CA GLU A 41 -10.83 -13.34 9.65
C GLU A 41 -10.27 -12.14 8.87
N SER A 42 -10.61 -10.92 9.28
CA SER A 42 -10.15 -9.69 8.59
C SER A 42 -8.65 -9.45 8.78
N ARG A 43 -8.09 -9.81 9.93
CA ARG A 43 -6.64 -9.75 10.16
C ARG A 43 -5.91 -10.68 9.20
N ASP A 44 -6.38 -11.91 9.09
CA ASP A 44 -5.74 -12.93 8.26
C ASP A 44 -5.85 -12.57 6.77
N GLU A 45 -6.97 -11.98 6.33
CA GLU A 45 -7.10 -11.41 4.99
C GLU A 45 -6.05 -10.32 4.70
N VAL A 46 -5.85 -9.36 5.62
CA VAL A 46 -4.84 -8.30 5.45
C VAL A 46 -3.43 -8.88 5.41
N LEU A 47 -3.11 -9.83 6.30
CA LEU A 47 -1.81 -10.50 6.29
C LEU A 47 -1.58 -11.29 4.99
N ASN A 48 -2.60 -11.97 4.47
CA ASN A 48 -2.51 -12.68 3.20
C ASN A 48 -2.24 -11.72 2.02
N ILE A 49 -2.84 -10.53 2.02
CA ILE A 49 -2.57 -9.52 1.00
C ILE A 49 -1.11 -9.04 1.09
N ILE A 50 -0.63 -8.73 2.30
CA ILE A 50 0.76 -8.30 2.51
C ILE A 50 1.73 -9.39 2.04
N GLN A 51 1.43 -10.66 2.34
CA GLN A 51 2.23 -11.81 1.89
C GLN A 51 2.30 -11.92 0.36
N GLN A 52 1.21 -11.63 -0.35
CA GLN A 52 1.20 -11.68 -1.83
C GLN A 52 2.08 -10.62 -2.49
N ILE A 53 2.42 -9.56 -1.77
CA ILE A 53 3.28 -8.47 -2.26
C ILE A 53 4.60 -8.38 -1.50
N GLU A 54 5.00 -9.44 -0.78
CA GLU A 54 6.15 -9.41 0.13
C GLU A 54 7.47 -8.96 -0.51
N ASP A 55 7.66 -9.23 -1.80
CA ASP A 55 8.84 -8.78 -2.57
C ASP A 55 8.90 -7.23 -2.75
N ARG A 56 7.83 -6.52 -2.38
CA ARG A 56 7.63 -5.09 -2.62
C ARG A 56 7.22 -4.32 -1.36
N VAL A 57 7.41 -4.88 -0.16
CA VAL A 57 7.07 -4.26 1.13
C VAL A 57 8.33 -3.96 1.94
#